data_AF-A0A3S5FDG3-F1
#
_entry.id   AF-A0A3S5FDG3-F1
#
_cell.length_a   1.000
_cell.length_b   1.000
_cell.length_c   1.000
_cell.angle_alpha   90.00
_cell.angle_beta   90.00
_cell.angle_gamma   90.00
#
_symmetry.space_group_name_H-M   'P 1'
#
loop_
_entity.id
_entity.type
_entity.pdbx_description
1 polymer ?
#
loop_
_entity_poly.entity_id
_entity_poly.type
_entity_poly.pdbx_seq_one_letter_code
_entity_poly.pdbx_strand_id
1 'polypeptide(L)' 'MFAGYKTPHPLEHRILIRVQTTPHVTPMDVFISALKDLISEISNIEEQFRNAIK' A
#
# COMPACT_ATOMS: atom_id res chain seq x y z
N MET A 1 -6.51 -2.38 15.63
CA MET A 1 -6.41 -2.09 14.17
C MET A 1 -6.00 -3.37 13.46
N PHE A 2 -6.39 -3.54 12.19
CA PHE A 2 -6.06 -4.73 11.40
C PHE A 2 -5.84 -4.33 9.95
N ALA A 3 -4.86 -4.95 9.29
CA ALA A 3 -4.69 -4.89 7.85
C ALA A 3 -4.23 -6.27 7.36
N GLY A 4 -4.87 -6.78 6.32
CA GLY A 4 -4.50 -8.06 5.74
C GLY A 4 -5.08 -8.24 4.35
N TYR A 5 -4.48 -9.13 3.58
CA TYR A 5 -4.96 -9.48 2.25
C TYR A 5 -5.04 -11.01 2.10
N LYS A 6 -5.84 -11.46 1.14
CA LYS A 6 -5.81 -12.84 0.68
C LYS A 6 -6.08 -12.93 -0.82
N THR A 7 -5.43 -13.89 -1.46
CA THR A 7 -5.73 -14.31 -2.83
C THR A 7 -6.66 -15.52 -2.74
N PRO A 8 -7.95 -15.38 -3.10
CA PRO A 8 -8.92 -16.46 -2.92
C PRO A 8 -8.61 -17.69 -3.78
N HIS A 9 -7.98 -17.49 -4.93
CA HIS A 9 -7.58 -18.57 -5.83
C HIS A 9 -6.32 -18.17 -6.63
N PRO A 10 -5.28 -19.03 -6.73
CA PRO A 10 -4.03 -18.68 -7.43
C PRO A 10 -4.18 -18.37 -8.92
N LEU A 11 -5.18 -18.97 -9.59
CA LEU A 11 -5.46 -18.74 -11.01
C LEU A 11 -6.41 -17.56 -11.27
N GLU A 12 -6.93 -16.92 -10.23
CA GLU A 12 -7.73 -15.70 -10.38
C GLU A 12 -6.87 -14.48 -10.03
N HIS A 13 -6.79 -13.51 -10.93
CA HIS A 13 -6.12 -12.23 -10.67
C HIS A 13 -7.02 -11.30 -9.83
N ARG A 14 -7.30 -11.73 -8.61
CA ARG A 14 -8.10 -10.97 -7.65
C ARG A 14 -7.49 -11.08 -6.26
N ILE A 15 -7.44 -9.96 -5.56
CA ILE A 15 -6.97 -9.89 -4.17
C ILE A 15 -8.05 -9.23 -3.34
N LEU A 16 -8.30 -9.77 -2.15
CA LEU A 16 -9.22 -9.20 -1.18
C LEU A 16 -8.40 -8.56 -0.06
N ILE A 17 -8.63 -7.29 0.20
CA ILE A 17 -7.95 -6.52 1.25
C ILE A 17 -8.97 -6.17 2.33
N ARG A 18 -8.59 -6.37 3.60
CA ARG A 18 -9.40 -5.98 4.77
C ARG A 18 -8.59 -5.05 5.64
N VAL A 19 -9.16 -3.87 5.91
CA VAL A 19 -8.58 -2.85 6.80
C VAL A 19 -9.59 -2.54 7.90
N GLN A 20 -9.12 -2.46 9.14
CA GLN A 20 -9.90 -2.02 10.30
C GLN A 20 -9.13 -0.94 11.05
N THR A 21 -9.74 0.24 11.15
CA THR A 21 -9.19 1.42 11.82
C THR A 21 -9.87 1.66 13.16
N THR A 22 -9.43 2.69 13.88
CA THR A 22 -10.17 3.25 15.02
C THR A 22 -11.34 4.12 14.54
N PRO A 23 -12.34 4.41 15.39
CA PRO A 23 -13.54 5.17 15.00
C PRO A 23 -13.28 6.58 14.45
N HIS A 24 -12.10 7.15 14.68
CA HIS A 24 -11.77 8.52 14.28
C HIS A 24 -11.33 8.67 12.82
N VAL A 25 -10.97 7.56 12.15
CA VAL A 25 -10.49 7.59 10.76
C VAL A 25 -11.16 6.47 9.97
N THR A 26 -11.53 6.73 8.71
CA THR A 26 -12.16 5.69 7.89
C THR A 26 -11.09 4.74 7.33
N PRO A 27 -11.39 3.44 7.17
CA PRO A 27 -10.47 2.50 6.53
C PRO A 27 -10.08 2.90 5.10
N MET A 28 -10.99 3.54 4.37
CA MET A 28 -10.75 4.00 3.00
C MET A 28 -9.75 5.15 2.96
N ASP A 29 -9.88 6.13 3.86
CA ASP A 29 -8.95 7.26 3.90
C ASP A 29 -7.52 6.80 4.21
N VAL A 30 -7.38 5.90 5.20
CA VAL A 30 -6.10 5.31 5.56
C VAL A 30 -5.53 4.50 4.40
N PHE A 31 -6.37 3.74 3.68
CA PHE A 31 -5.93 2.96 2.54
C PHE A 31 -5.42 3.85 1.39
N ILE A 32 -6.11 4.94 1.08
CA ILE A 32 -5.68 5.90 0.05
C ILE A 32 -4.39 6.60 0.48
N SER A 33 -4.25 6.98 1.75
CA SER A 33 -3.01 7.56 2.28
C SER A 33 -1.84 6.61 2.11
N ALA A 34 -2.00 5.35 2.53
CA ALA A 34 -0.95 4.34 2.42
C ALA A 34 -0.49 4.11 0.96
N LEU A 35 -1.40 4.18 -0.01
CA LEU A 35 -1.04 4.10 -1.42
C LEU A 35 -0.20 5.31 -1.88
N LYS A 36 -0.53 6.52 -1.44
CA LYS A 36 0.27 7.72 -1.75
C LYS A 36 1.65 7.67 -1.12
N ASP A 37 1.73 7.19 0.12
CA ASP A 37 2.99 7.03 0.84
C ASP A 37 3.89 6.02 0.12
N LEU A 38 3.34 4.88 -0.32
CA LEU A 38 4.08 3.87 -1.10
C LEU A 38 4.62 4.43 -2.42
N ILE A 39 3.82 5.21 -3.16
CA ILE A 39 4.26 5.85 -4.41
C ILE A 39 5.44 6.79 -4.14
N SER A 40 5.35 7.56 -3.06
CA SER A 40 6.38 8.53 -2.67
C SER A 40 7.67 7.82 -2.26
N GLU A 41 7.56 6.72 -1.52
CA GLU A 41 8.69 5.90 -1.09
C GLU A 41 9.43 5.28 -2.30
N ILE A 42 8.70 4.71 -3.25
CA ILE A 42 9.29 4.14 -4.48
C ILE A 42 9.99 5.23 -5.30
N SER A 43 9.37 6.41 -5.42
CA SER A 43 9.95 7.55 -6.15
C SER A 43 11.28 8.00 -5.51
N ASN A 44 11.34 8.04 -4.18
CA ASN A 44 12.56 8.36 -3.44
C ASN A 44 13.65 7.29 -3.61
N ILE A 45 13.28 6.01 -3.60
CA ILE A 45 14.23 4.91 -3.87
C ILE A 45 14.80 5.03 -5.30
N GLU A 46 13.95 5.35 -6.28
CA GLU A 46 14.40 5.56 -7.66
C GLU A 46 15.40 6.71 -7.76
N GLU A 47 15.14 7.84 -7.10
CA GLU A 47 16.03 8.99 -7.09
C GLU A 47 17.38 8.66 -6.44
N GLN A 48 17.37 8.00 -5.28
CA GLN A 48 18.59 7.58 -4.60
C GLN A 48 19.42 6.64 -5.47
N PHE A 49 18.77 5.69 -6.15
CA PHE A 49 19.43 4.78 -7.07
C PHE A 49 20.06 5.52 -8.26
N ARG A 50 19.35 6.48 -8.85
CA ARG A 50 19.88 7.33 -9.94
C ARG A 50 21.07 8.16 -9.49
N ASN A 51 21.05 8.68 -8.26
CA ASN A 51 22.15 9.46 -7.71
C ASN A 51 23.37 8.60 -7.38
N ALA A 52 23.18 7.32 -7.01
CA ALA A 52 24.28 6.40 -6.74
C ALA A 52 25.00 5.90 -8.00
N ILE A 53 24.36 5.97 -9.17
CA ILE A 53 24.91 5.54 -10.47
C ILE A 53 25.56 6.71 -11.24
N LYS A 54 25.26 7.95 -10.85
CA LYS A 54 25.94 9.15 -11.36
C LYS A 54 27.31 9.31 -10.70
#